data_AF-A0A7T8GPG4-F1
#
_entry.id   AF-A0A7T8GPG4-F1
#
_cell.length_a   1.000
_cell.length_b   1.000
_cell.length_c   1.000
_cell.angle_alpha   90.00
_cell.angle_beta   90.00
_cell.angle_gamma   90.00
#
_symmetry.space_group_name_H-M   'P 1'
#
loop_
_entity.id
_entity.type
_entity.pdbx_description
1 polymer ?
#
loop_
_entity_poly.entity_id
_entity_poly.type
_entity_poly.pdbx_seq_one_letter_code
_entity_poly.pdbx_strand_id
1 'polypeptide(L)'
;MAHFWPKDMWPSSLPDLDPLDFAVWGELEKKTNRTPHPNVDALKATIRTEWDNMSEEFLINSCKAFHVVWKVSLKLKEATS
;
A
#
# COMPACT_ATOMS: atom_id res chain seq x y z
N MET A 1 2.14 -4.43 -22.64
CA MET A 1 1.35 -3.19 -22.53
C MET A 1 0.76 -3.16 -21.14
N ALA A 2 1.18 -2.24 -20.27
CA ALA A 2 0.64 -2.15 -18.91
C ALA A 2 -0.81 -1.65 -18.98
N HIS A 3 -1.76 -2.48 -18.56
CA HIS A 3 -3.18 -2.15 -18.53
C HIS A 3 -3.44 -1.30 -17.28
N PHE A 4 -3.34 0.01 -17.41
CA PHE A 4 -3.75 0.93 -16.35
C PHE A 4 -5.25 0.79 -16.08
N TRP A 5 -5.64 0.89 -14.82
CA TRP A 5 -7.04 0.82 -14.44
C TRP A 5 -7.75 2.16 -14.67
N PRO A 6 -8.98 2.17 -15.20
CA PRO A 6 -9.79 3.37 -15.31
C PRO A 6 -10.01 4.01 -13.93
N LYS A 7 -9.98 5.34 -13.87
CA LYS A 7 -10.20 6.12 -12.64
C LYS A 7 -11.50 5.73 -11.92
N ASP A 8 -12.51 5.38 -12.70
CA ASP A 8 -13.86 5.06 -12.24
C ASP A 8 -13.97 3.63 -11.67
N MET A 9 -12.90 2.83 -11.79
CA MET A 9 -12.83 1.51 -11.18
C MET A 9 -12.67 1.61 -9.66
N TRP A 10 -12.10 2.70 -9.12
CA TRP A 10 -11.93 2.85 -7.68
C TRP A 10 -13.23 3.31 -7.01
N PRO A 11 -13.77 2.60 -6.02
CA PRO A 11 -14.94 3.03 -5.29
C PRO A 11 -14.48 4.06 -4.27
N SER A 12 -15.08 5.24 -4.30
CA SER A 12 -14.81 6.35 -3.38
C SER A 12 -14.92 5.99 -1.89
N SER A 13 -15.50 4.83 -1.56
CA SER A 13 -15.78 4.36 -0.20
C SER A 13 -14.67 3.50 0.42
N LEU A 14 -13.53 3.29 -0.25
CA LEU A 14 -12.48 2.37 0.19
C LEU A 14 -11.08 3.02 0.12
N PRO A 15 -10.78 3.97 1.03
CA PRO A 15 -9.45 4.57 1.15
C PRO A 15 -8.40 3.57 1.68
N ASP A 16 -8.83 2.61 2.50
CA ASP A 16 -7.98 1.58 3.13
C ASP A 16 -7.43 0.54 2.15
N LEU A 17 -7.75 0.71 0.87
CA LEU A 17 -7.49 -0.25 -0.17
C LEU A 17 -6.30 0.15 -1.05
N ASP A 18 -5.66 1.30 -0.91
CA ASP A 18 -4.44 1.56 -1.70
C ASP A 18 -3.30 0.62 -1.21
N PRO A 19 -2.77 -0.30 -2.05
CA PRO A 19 -1.63 -1.13 -1.67
C PRO A 19 -0.42 -0.29 -1.21
N LEU A 20 -0.29 0.93 -1.72
CA LEU A 20 0.75 1.87 -1.32
C LEU A 20 0.49 2.39 0.11
N ASP A 21 -0.72 2.87 0.38
CA ASP A 21 -1.03 3.50 1.67
C ASP A 21 -1.17 2.46 2.79
N PHE A 22 -1.68 1.26 2.53
CA PHE A 22 -1.84 0.25 3.57
C PHE A 22 -0.58 -0.60 3.77
N ALA A 23 -0.06 -1.21 2.70
CA ALA A 23 1.01 -2.19 2.84
C ALA A 23 2.39 -1.54 2.86
N VAL A 24 2.69 -0.68 1.89
CA VAL A 24 4.01 -0.02 1.81
C VAL A 24 4.22 0.94 2.97
N TRP A 25 3.29 1.87 3.19
CA TRP A 25 3.42 2.83 4.27
C TRP A 25 3.41 2.17 5.65
N GLY A 26 2.55 1.15 5.86
CA GLY A 26 2.53 0.38 7.10
C GLY A 26 3.84 -0.35 7.40
N GLU A 27 4.50 -0.92 6.39
CA GLU A 27 5.81 -1.56 6.58
C GLU A 27 6.92 -0.53 6.81
N LEU A 28 6.92 0.60 6.09
CA LEU A 28 7.88 1.68 6.33
C LEU A 28 7.73 2.24 7.74
N GLU A 29 6.52 2.56 8.17
CA GLU A 29 6.22 3.07 9.51
C GLU A 29 6.72 2.10 10.59
N LYS A 30 6.41 0.80 10.43
CA LYS A 30 6.82 -0.26 11.36
C LYS A 30 8.34 -0.39 11.48
N LYS A 31 9.11 -0.08 10.43
CA LYS A 31 10.57 -0.14 10.46
C LYS A 31 11.18 1.16 10.97
N THR A 32 10.70 2.32 10.50
CA THR A 32 11.25 3.62 10.85
C THR A 32 10.93 4.01 12.30
N ASN A 33 9.78 3.60 12.83
CA ASN A 33 9.36 3.95 14.19
C ASN A 33 9.94 3.02 15.27
N ARG A 34 10.82 2.08 14.91
CA ARG A 34 11.55 1.25 15.90
C ARG A 34 12.54 2.04 16.71
N THR A 35 13.02 3.16 16.17
CA THR A 35 14.01 4.03 16.81
C THR A 35 13.56 5.49 16.75
N PRO A 36 13.80 6.27 17.81
CA PRO A 36 13.58 7.71 17.77
C PRO A 36 14.54 8.40 16.80
N HIS A 37 14.04 9.42 16.10
CA HIS A 37 14.84 10.23 15.17
C HIS A 37 15.15 11.59 15.78
N PRO A 38 16.39 12.10 15.67
CA PRO A 38 16.78 13.38 16.26
C PRO A 38 16.14 14.59 15.57
N ASN A 39 15.72 14.46 14.32
CA ASN A 39 15.04 15.50 13.55
C ASN A 39 14.32 14.88 12.33
N VAL A 40 13.57 15.73 11.62
CA VAL A 40 12.79 15.34 10.43
C VAL A 40 13.68 14.85 9.29
N ASP A 41 14.89 15.39 9.12
CA ASP A 41 15.77 14.98 8.03
C ASP A 41 16.37 13.59 8.26
N ALA A 42 16.68 13.24 9.52
CA ALA A 42 17.07 11.89 9.90
C ALA A 42 15.94 10.87 9.69
N LEU A 43 14.69 11.26 9.99
CA LEU A 43 13.52 10.43 9.69
C LEU A 43 13.37 10.21 8.17
N LYS A 44 13.45 11.28 7.36
CA LYS A 44 13.38 11.18 5.89
C LYS A 44 14.47 10.29 5.32
N ALA A 45 15.70 10.38 5.84
CA ALA A 45 16.82 9.54 5.42
C ALA A 45 16.56 8.06 5.75
N THR A 46 16.02 7.78 6.94
CA THR A 46 15.64 6.42 7.35
C THR A 46 14.53 5.86 6.47
N ILE A 47 13.47 6.64 6.20
CA ILE A 47 12.39 6.22 5.28
C ILE A 47 12.93 5.84 3.92
N ARG A 48 13.84 6.64 3.34
CA ARG A 48 14.48 6.33 2.04
C ARG A 48 15.30 5.05 2.10
N THR A 49 16.06 4.86 3.17
CA THR A 49 16.88 3.65 3.37
C THR A 49 15.99 2.41 3.48
N GLU A 50 14.91 2.48 4.24
CA GLU A 50 13.99 1.35 4.39
C GLU A 50 13.18 1.04 3.14
N TRP A 51 12.89 2.06 2.33
CA TRP A 51 12.31 1.90 1.00
C TRP A 51 13.28 1.17 0.05
N ASP A 52 14.53 1.60 -0.02
CA ASP A 52 15.55 0.97 -0.87
C ASP A 52 15.85 -0.49 -0.43
N ASN A 53 15.68 -0.79 0.86
CA ASN A 53 15.82 -2.14 1.43
C ASN A 53 14.54 -2.99 1.33
N MET A 54 13.43 -2.43 0.84
CA MET A 54 12.18 -3.17 0.69
C MET A 54 12.30 -4.15 -0.48
N SER A 55 11.91 -5.41 -0.26
CA SER A 55 12.03 -6.41 -1.32
C SER A 55 10.99 -6.19 -2.41
N GLU A 56 11.41 -6.38 -3.67
CA GLU A 56 10.49 -6.35 -4.81
C GLU A 56 9.39 -7.41 -4.67
N GLU A 57 9.72 -8.57 -4.10
CA GLU A 57 8.76 -9.62 -3.80
C GLU A 57 7.64 -9.14 -2.86
N PHE A 58 7.97 -8.36 -1.82
CA PHE A 58 6.98 -7.79 -0.92
C PHE A 58 6.04 -6.82 -1.66
N LEU A 59 6.58 -5.97 -2.52
CA LEU A 59 5.80 -5.04 -3.34
C LEU A 59 4.85 -5.79 -4.29
N ILE A 60 5.37 -6.80 -5.00
CA ILE A 60 4.59 -7.63 -5.91
C ILE A 60 3.46 -8.35 -5.15
N ASN A 61 3.76 -8.93 -3.99
CA ASN A 61 2.78 -9.67 -3.20
C ASN A 61 1.69 -8.73 -2.62
N SER A 62 2.07 -7.53 -2.19
CA SER A 62 1.13 -6.50 -1.72
C SER A 62 0.16 -6.07 -2.82
N CYS A 63 0.67 -5.79 -4.03
CA CYS A 63 -0.16 -5.47 -5.19
C CYS A 63 -1.06 -6.64 -5.63
N LYS A 64 -0.58 -7.89 -5.54
CA LYS A 64 -1.39 -9.08 -5.83
C LYS A 64 -2.50 -9.28 -4.81
N ALA A 65 -2.20 -9.11 -3.52
CA ALA A 65 -3.19 -9.23 -2.44
C ALA A 65 -4.32 -8.22 -2.64
N PHE A 66 -3.99 -6.99 -3.03
CA PHE A 66 -4.98 -5.98 -3.40
C PHE A 66 -5.95 -6.47 -4.49
N HIS A 67 -5.44 -7.08 -5.57
CA HIS A 67 -6.29 -7.57 -6.66
C HIS A 67 -7.28 -8.66 -6.19
N VAL A 68 -6.93 -9.43 -5.16
CA VAL A 68 -7.84 -10.39 -4.53
C VAL A 68 -8.89 -9.68 -3.68
N VAL A 69 -8.48 -8.78 -2.78
CA VAL A 69 -9.41 -8.05 -1.90
C VAL A 69 -10.39 -7.23 -2.72
N TRP A 70 -9.90 -6.55 -3.77
CA TRP A 70 -10.72 -5.83 -4.73
C TRP A 70 -11.88 -6.67 -5.29
N LYS A 71 -11.57 -7.87 -5.79
CA LYS A 71 -12.56 -8.79 -6.35
C LYS A 71 -13.59 -9.23 -5.32
N VAL A 72 -13.17 -9.43 -4.08
CA VAL A 72 -14.07 -9.80 -2.98
C VAL A 72 -14.98 -8.62 -2.62
N SER A 73 -14.44 -7.42 -2.48
CA SER A 73 -15.23 -6.21 -2.18
C SER A 73 -16.24 -5.88 -3.27
N LEU A 74 -15.91 -6.10 -4.55
CA LEU A 74 -16.84 -5.93 -5.66
C LEU A 74 -18.03 -6.90 -5.56
N LYS A 75 -17.75 -8.20 -5.35
CA LYS A 75 -18.79 -9.22 -5.18
C LYS A 75 -19.70 -8.95 -3.98
N LEU A 76 -19.13 -8.45 -2.88
CA LEU A 76 -19.93 -8.08 -1.71
C LEU A 76 -20.87 -6.91 -2.02
N LYS A 77 -20.42 -5.89 -2.75
CA LYS A 77 -21.27 -4.77 -3.17
C LYS A 77 -22.42 -5.22 -4.06
N GLU A 78 -22.16 -6.10 -5.02
CA GLU A 78 -23.17 -6.68 -5.91
C GLU A 78 -24.21 -7.53 -5.15
N ALA A 79 -23.79 -8.24 -4.10
CA ALA A 79 -24.68 -9.10 -3.30
C ALA A 79 -25.56 -8.32 -2.30
N THR A 80 -25.21 -7.07 -1.98
CA THR A 80 -25.92 -6.21 -1.02
C THR A 80 -26.80 -5.14 -1.67
N SER A 81 -26.88 -5.14 -3.01
CA SER A 81 -27.68 -4.20 -3.81
C SER A 81 -28.84 -4.89 -4.50
#